data_AF-A0ABD0R8S7-F1
#
_entry.id   AF-A0ABD0R8S7-F1
#
_cell.length_a   1.000
_cell.length_b   1.000
_cell.length_c   1.000
_cell.angle_alpha   90.00
_cell.angle_beta   90.00
_cell.angle_gamma   90.00
#
_symmetry.space_group_name_H-M   'P 1'
#
loop_
_entity.id
_entity.type
_entity.pdbx_description
1 polymer ?
#
loop_
_entity_poly.entity_id
_entity_poly.type
_entity_poly.pdbx_seq_one_letter_code
_entity_poly.pdbx_strand_id
1 'polypeptide(L)' 'FAILQAIMESAVMNNWQVTARSVGSIVDPLEYRRIIEEMDRRQEKRFLIDCE' A
#
# COMPACT_ATOMS: atom_id res chain seq x y z
N PHE A 1 -5.50 2.08 13.22
CA PHE A 1 -6.74 1.69 12.50
C PHE A 1 -7.36 2.83 11.66
N ALA A 2 -7.29 4.10 12.08
CA ALA A 2 -7.99 5.20 11.38
C ALA A 2 -7.51 5.50 9.95
N ILE A 3 -6.21 5.38 9.66
CA ILE A 3 -5.67 5.83 8.36
C ILE A 3 -6.11 4.96 7.18
N LEU A 4 -6.15 3.63 7.35
CA LEU A 4 -6.61 2.73 6.29
C LEU A 4 -8.09 2.98 5.98
N GLN A 5 -8.91 3.20 7.01
CA GLN A 5 -10.32 3.54 6.82
C GLN A 5 -10.48 4.85 6.05
N ALA A 6 -9.75 5.92 6.42
CA ALA A 6 -9.80 7.20 5.72
C ALA A 6 -9.37 7.09 4.23
N ILE A 7 -8.34 6.28 3.94
CA ILE A 7 -7.90 5.99 2.57
C ILE A 7 -8.99 5.26 1.80
N MET A 8 -9.61 4.23 2.39
CA MET A 8 -10.68 3.46 1.74
C MET A 8 -11.92 4.31 1.46
N GLU A 9 -12.34 5.15 2.41
CA GLU A 9 -13.46 6.08 2.23
C GLU A 9 -13.17 7.07 1.08
N SER A 10 -11.97 7.66 1.07
CA SER A 10 -11.54 8.56 0.00
C SER A 10 -11.49 7.85 -1.35
N ALA A 11 -11.04 6.59 -1.40
CA ALA A 11 -11.00 5.81 -2.62
C ALA A 11 -12.40 5.59 -3.21
N VAL A 12 -13.38 5.25 -2.36
CA VAL A 12 -14.78 5.11 -2.78
C VAL A 12 -15.33 6.45 -3.28
N MET A 13 -15.14 7.54 -2.53
CA MET A 13 -15.66 8.87 -2.90
C MET A 13 -15.09 9.39 -4.23
N ASN A 14 -13.84 9.05 -4.55
CA ASN A 14 -13.15 9.51 -5.76
C ASN A 14 -13.10 8.46 -6.87
N ASN A 15 -13.75 7.31 -6.69
CA ASN A 15 -13.73 6.18 -7.63
C ASN A 15 -12.29 5.72 -7.98
N TRP A 16 -11.39 5.71 -6.98
CA TRP A 16 -10.03 5.20 -7.13
C TRP A 16 -9.98 3.70 -6.87
N GLN A 17 -9.23 2.99 -7.71
CA GLN A 17 -8.82 1.63 -7.42
C GLN A 17 -7.56 1.70 -6.53
N VAL A 18 -7.64 1.11 -5.33
CA VAL A 18 -6.54 1.13 -4.36
C VAL A 18 -6.16 -0.30 -3.99
N THR A 19 -4.86 -0.58 -4.00
CA THR A 19 -4.28 -1.80 -3.44
C THR A 19 -3.54 -1.47 -2.15
N ALA A 20 -3.79 -2.20 -1.07
CA ALA A 20 -3.06 -2.08 0.18
C ALA A 20 -2.31 -3.38 0.51
N ARG A 21 -1.04 -3.26 0.88
CA ARG A 21 -0.19 -4.36 1.38
C ARG A 21 0.45 -3.92 2.70
N SER A 22 0.21 -4.68 3.76
CA SER A 22 0.95 -4.52 5.01
C SER A 22 2.34 -5.12 4.85
N VAL A 23 3.37 -4.35 5.21
CA VAL A 23 4.78 -4.77 5.16
C VAL A 23 5.45 -4.82 6.53
N GLY A 24 4.74 -4.46 7.61
CA GLY A 24 5.32 -4.33 8.95
C GLY A 24 5.78 -5.65 9.60
N SER A 25 5.29 -6.80 9.11
CA SER A 25 5.73 -8.14 9.56
C SER A 25 6.82 -8.75 8.67
N ILE A 26 7.24 -8.07 7.60
CA ILE A 26 8.20 -8.59 6.63
C ILE A 26 9.61 -8.33 7.14
N VAL A 27 10.31 -9.40 7.51
CA VAL A 27 11.67 -9.33 8.07
C VAL A 27 12.73 -9.57 6.99
N ASP A 28 12.40 -10.36 5.95
CA ASP A 28 13.32 -10.62 4.83
C ASP A 28 13.39 -9.41 3.87
N PRO A 29 14.56 -8.76 3.71
CA PRO A 29 14.72 -7.66 2.77
C PRO A 29 14.44 -8.04 1.31
N LEU A 30 14.66 -9.31 0.94
CA LEU A 30 14.42 -9.75 -0.43
C LEU A 30 12.94 -9.88 -0.74
N GLU A 31 12.14 -10.37 0.21
CA GLU A 31 10.68 -10.37 0.15
C GLU A 31 10.13 -8.94 0.09
N TYR A 32 10.60 -8.05 0.98
CA TYR A 32 10.21 -6.64 0.97
C TYR A 32 10.44 -6.01 -0.41
N ARG A 33 11.63 -6.21 -0.99
CA ARG A 33 11.96 -5.68 -2.31
C ARG A 33 11.05 -6.23 -3.41
N ARG A 34 10.72 -7.53 -3.39
CA ARG A 34 9.81 -8.14 -4.37
C ARG A 34 8.41 -7.53 -4.33
N ILE A 35 7.90 -7.23 -3.13
CA ILE A 35 6.60 -6.57 -2.96
C ILE A 35 6.63 -5.18 -3.62
N ILE A 36 7.68 -4.40 -3.37
CA ILE A 36 7.84 -3.09 -4.01
C ILE A 36 7.88 -3.25 -5.53
N GLU A 37 8.76 -4.10 -6.07
CA GLU A 37 8.87 -4.35 -7.51
C GLU A 37 7.56 -4.81 -8.16
N GLU A 38 6.76 -5.63 -7.47
CA GLU A 38 5.42 -6.01 -7.94
C GLU A 38 4.47 -4.81 -8.01
N MET A 39 4.50 -3.94 -6.99
CA MET A 39 3.69 -2.72 -6.96
C MET A 39 4.15 -1.71 -8.03
N ASP A 40 5.45 -1.59 -8.32
CA ASP A 40 5.99 -0.77 -9.42
C ASP A 40 5.44 -1.19 -10.78
N ARG A 41 5.30 -2.49 -11.03
CA ARG A 41 4.83 -3.02 -12.33
C ARG A 41 3.40 -2.64 -12.66
N ARG A 42 2.58 -2.29 -11.67
CA ARG A 42 1.17 -1.92 -11.86
C ARG A 42 0.99 -0.51 -12.44
N GLN A 43 2.06 0.28 -12.52
CA GLN A 43 2.02 1.68 -12.99
C GLN A 43 1.03 2.56 -12.20
N GLU A 44 0.72 2.18 -10.97
CA GLU A 44 -0.10 2.95 -10.02
C GLU A 44 0.78 3.94 -9.24
N LYS A 45 0.19 5.03 -8.72
CA LYS A 45 0.90 5.88 -7.75
C LYS A 45 1.09 5.07 -6.46
N ARG A 46 2.34 4.95 -6.01
CA ARG A 46 2.70 4.20 -4.80
C ARG A 46 3.06 5.14 -3.65
N PHE A 47 2.62 4.78 -2.46
CA PHE A 47 2.96 5.45 -1.21
C PHE A 47 3.38 4.41 -0.19
N LEU A 48 4.47 4.68 0.53
CA LEU A 48 4.83 3.95 1.75
C LEU A 48 4.38 4.80 2.92
N ILE A 49 3.52 4.25 3.77
CA ILE A 49 2.93 4.97 4.90
C ILE A 49 3.38 4.25 6.16
N ASP A 50 4.22 4.91 6.93
CA ASP A 50 4.50 4.52 8.29
C ASP A 50 3.26 4.81 9.15
N CYS A 51 2.80 3.81 9.89
CA CYS A 51 1.57 3.84 10.67
C CYS A 51 1.82 3.79 12.18
N GLU A 52 3.09 3.87 12.62
CA GLU A 52 3.46 4.08 14.02
C GLU A 52 3.02 5.46 14.55
#